data_AF-A0A7V3NTW0-F1
#
_entry.id   AF-A0A7V3NTW0-F1
#
_cell.length_a   1.000
_cell.length_b   1.000
_cell.length_c   1.000
_cell.angle_alpha   90.00
_cell.angle_beta   90.00
_cell.angle_gamma   90.00
#
_symmetry.space_group_name_H-M   'P 1'
#
loop_
_entity.id
_entity.type
_entity.pdbx_description
1 polymer ?
#
loop_
_entity_poly.entity_id
_entity_poly.type
_entity_poly.pdbx_seq_one_letter_code
_entity_poly.pdbx_strand_id
1 'polypeptide(L)'
;MARRFLSETIARWEKIRPEVAERLKEAQDDVLCCFHFPAPHRRRIRTNNSLERLNQEIRRRTRVVRIFPNREAALRLITALCVELPEEWETGRRYLDMRFLKEASEEELRVARMAS
;
A
#
# COMPACT_ATOMS: atom_id res chain seq x y z
N MET A 1 10.71 -7.46 -17.42
CA MET A 1 11.83 -6.93 -16.60
C MET A 1 11.62 -7.18 -15.11
N ALA A 2 10.50 -6.77 -14.50
CA ALA A 2 10.27 -6.92 -13.04
C ALA A 2 10.33 -8.38 -12.53
N ARG A 3 9.70 -9.33 -13.25
CA ARG A 3 9.75 -10.77 -12.91
C ARG A 3 11.17 -11.35 -12.92
N ARG A 4 12.03 -10.87 -13.81
CA ARG A 4 13.44 -11.28 -13.86
C ARG A 4 14.19 -10.84 -12.60
N PHE A 5 14.05 -9.57 -12.20
CA PHE A 5 14.67 -9.07 -10.98
C PHE A 5 14.15 -9.77 -9.72
N LEU A 6 12.86 -10.13 -9.69
CA LEU A 6 12.30 -10.94 -8.60
C LEU A 6 12.94 -12.32 -8.55
N SER A 7 13.11 -12.98 -9.71
CA SER A 7 13.76 -14.30 -9.80
C SER A 7 15.23 -14.25 -9.32
N GLU A 8 15.98 -13.23 -9.74
CA GLU A 8 17.36 -13.00 -9.28
C GLU A 8 17.42 -12.74 -7.76
N THR A 9 16.44 -12.01 -7.23
CA THR A 9 16.31 -11.74 -5.80
C THR A 9 16.02 -13.02 -5.01
N ILE A 10 15.09 -13.84 -5.49
CA ILE A 10 14.75 -15.14 -4.89
C ILE A 10 15.99 -16.04 -4.85
N ALA A 11 16.72 -16.17 -5.97
CA ALA A 11 17.93 -16.99 -6.03
C ALA A 11 19.04 -16.51 -5.07
N ARG A 12 19.14 -15.18 -4.85
CA ARG A 12 20.04 -14.61 -3.87
C ARG A 12 19.63 -14.99 -2.44
N TRP A 13 18.36 -14.82 -2.10
CA TRP A 13 17.85 -15.12 -0.76
C TRP A 13 17.85 -16.61 -0.46
N GLU A 14 17.70 -17.48 -1.45
CA GLU A 14 17.77 -18.93 -1.27
C GLU A 14 19.08 -19.40 -0.65
N LYS A 15 20.19 -18.70 -0.94
CA LYS A 15 21.52 -18.98 -0.36
C LYS A 15 21.72 -18.42 1.04
N ILE A 16 21.03 -17.33 1.39
CA ILE A 16 21.25 -16.59 2.64
C ILE A 16 20.23 -17.03 3.70
N ARG A 17 18.97 -17.17 3.28
CA ARG A 17 17.82 -17.44 4.14
C ARG A 17 16.67 -18.07 3.32
N PRO A 18 16.61 -19.41 3.22
CA PRO A 18 15.64 -20.12 2.40
C PRO A 18 14.18 -19.76 2.69
N GLU A 19 13.83 -19.51 3.96
CA GLU A 19 12.45 -19.18 4.35
C GLU A 19 11.98 -17.83 3.76
N VAL A 20 12.90 -16.89 3.51
CA VAL A 20 12.55 -15.62 2.84
C VAL A 20 12.31 -15.86 1.35
N ALA A 21 13.14 -16.70 0.73
CA ALA A 21 12.98 -17.04 -0.68
C ALA A 21 11.66 -17.78 -0.94
N GLU A 22 11.28 -18.71 -0.07
CA GLU A 22 9.99 -19.41 -0.13
C GLU A 22 8.82 -18.44 -0.06
N ARG A 23 8.81 -17.54 0.94
CA ARG A 23 7.76 -16.52 1.06
C ARG A 23 7.69 -15.58 -0.14
N LEU A 24 8.84 -15.23 -0.73
CA LEU A 24 8.87 -14.42 -1.95
C LEU A 24 8.35 -15.18 -3.18
N LYS A 25 8.56 -16.51 -3.24
CA LYS A 25 8.01 -17.38 -4.29
C LYS A 25 6.48 -17.52 -4.16
N GLU A 26 5.95 -17.57 -2.94
CA GLU A 26 4.50 -17.61 -2.70
C GLU A 26 3.84 -16.26 -3.02
N ALA A 27 4.45 -15.15 -2.62
CA ALA A 27 3.89 -13.80 -2.76
C ALA A 27 4.29 -13.07 -4.06
N GLN A 28 4.66 -13.79 -5.12
CA GLN A 28 5.24 -13.17 -6.33
C GLN A 28 4.33 -12.12 -6.97
N ASP A 29 3.03 -12.44 -7.09
CA ASP A 29 2.06 -11.52 -7.70
C ASP A 29 1.80 -10.30 -6.80
N ASP A 30 1.76 -10.50 -5.49
CA ASP A 30 1.59 -9.41 -4.51
C ASP A 30 2.77 -8.43 -4.53
N VAL A 31 4.01 -8.95 -4.57
CA VAL A 31 5.24 -8.15 -4.60
C VAL A 31 5.30 -7.28 -5.87
N LEU A 32 4.73 -7.77 -6.97
CA LEU A 32 4.70 -7.07 -8.25
C LEU A 32 3.43 -6.24 -8.46
N CYS A 33 2.47 -6.28 -7.54
CA CYS A 33 1.17 -5.64 -7.68
C CYS A 33 1.26 -4.14 -8.00
N CYS A 34 2.26 -3.43 -7.47
CA CYS A 34 2.47 -2.01 -7.74
C CYS A 34 2.68 -1.68 -9.23
N PHE A 35 3.10 -2.64 -10.06
CA PHE A 35 3.31 -2.44 -11.49
C PHE A 35 2.02 -2.44 -12.31
N HIS A 36 0.90 -2.92 -11.74
CA HIS A 36 -0.43 -2.80 -12.35
C HIS A 36 -0.97 -1.37 -12.32
N PHE A 37 -0.30 -0.45 -11.61
CA PHE A 37 -0.70 0.95 -11.51
C PHE A 37 0.13 1.84 -12.45
N PRO A 38 -0.43 3.01 -12.85
CA PRO A 38 0.29 4.01 -13.63
C PRO A 38 1.63 4.39 -12.98
N ALA A 39 2.65 4.64 -13.80
CA ALA A 39 4.00 4.99 -13.33
C ALA A 39 4.04 6.08 -12.23
N PRO A 40 3.22 7.17 -12.31
CA PRO A 40 3.16 8.19 -11.27
C PRO A 40 2.70 7.69 -9.89
N HIS A 41 1.93 6.60 -9.84
CA HIS A 41 1.35 6.06 -8.60
C HIS A 41 2.23 5.00 -7.94
N ARG A 42 3.05 4.28 -8.71
CA ARG A 42 3.82 3.12 -8.23
C ARG A 42 4.63 3.40 -6.98
N ARG A 43 5.29 4.56 -6.90
CA ARG A 43 6.11 4.94 -5.73
C ARG A 43 5.29 5.03 -4.45
N ARG A 44 4.06 5.55 -4.53
CA ARG A 44 3.18 5.73 -3.36
C ARG A 44 2.51 4.43 -2.96
N ILE A 45 2.19 3.56 -3.92
CA ILE A 45 1.58 2.26 -3.68
C ILE A 45 2.59 1.25 -3.13
N ARG A 46 3.85 1.31 -3.57
CA ARG A 46 4.91 0.40 -3.11
C ARG A 46 5.32 0.61 -1.66
N THR A 47 5.06 1.78 -1.07
CA THR A 47 5.49 2.09 0.30
C THR A 47 4.33 2.06 1.28
N ASN A 48 4.63 1.74 2.54
CA ASN A 48 3.69 1.72 3.66
C ASN A 48 3.68 3.04 4.45
N ASN A 49 4.24 4.13 3.90
CA ASN A 49 4.45 5.39 4.62
C ASN A 49 3.15 5.99 5.20
N SER A 50 2.02 5.83 4.50
CA SER A 50 0.71 6.28 4.99
C SER A 50 0.26 5.48 6.21
N LEU A 51 0.39 4.15 6.15
CA LEU A 51 0.08 3.24 7.25
C LEU A 51 1.01 3.46 8.45
N GLU A 52 2.30 3.69 8.21
CA GLU A 52 3.26 3.99 9.28
C GLU A 52 2.91 5.29 10.00
N ARG A 53 2.53 6.34 9.26
CA ARG A 53 2.08 7.61 9.83
C ARG A 53 0.81 7.43 10.66
N LEU A 54 -0.17 6.69 10.15
CA LEU A 54 -1.38 6.35 10.88
C LEU A 54 -1.06 5.60 12.18
N ASN A 55 -0.21 4.58 12.10
CA ASN A 55 0.20 3.79 13.27
C ASN A 55 0.94 4.64 14.31
N GLN A 56 1.77 5.60 13.88
CA GLN A 56 2.43 6.54 14.78
C GLN A 56 1.40 7.43 15.49
N GLU A 57 0.39 7.93 14.78
CA GLU A 57 -0.65 8.77 15.37
C GLU A 57 -1.54 7.98 16.35
N ILE A 58 -1.91 6.74 16.01
CA ILE A 58 -2.60 5.82 16.93
C ILE A 58 -1.77 5.64 18.20
N ARG A 59 -0.47 5.33 18.07
CA ARG A 59 0.44 5.17 19.22
C ARG A 59 0.55 6.45 20.04
N ARG A 60 0.60 7.62 19.40
CA ARG A 60 0.67 8.93 20.08
C ARG A 60 -0.58 9.17 20.94
N ARG A 61 -1.78 9.03 20.36
CA ARG A 61 -3.04 9.29 21.07
C ARG A 61 -3.35 8.26 22.16
N THR A 62 -3.04 6.99 21.90
CA THR A 62 -3.22 5.92 22.91
C THR A 62 -2.23 6.03 24.07
N ARG A 63 -1.01 6.52 23.83
CA ARG A 63 0.00 6.72 24.89
C ARG A 63 -0.45 7.69 25.99
N VAL A 64 -1.26 8.70 25.64
CA VAL A 64 -1.79 9.66 26.62
C VAL A 64 -2.80 9.01 27.56
N VAL A 65 -3.64 8.10 27.03
CA VAL A 65 -4.69 7.41 27.81
C VAL A 65 -4.10 6.37 28.77
N ARG A 66 -2.94 5.77 28.43
CA ARG A 66 -2.22 4.70 29.16
C ARG A 66 -2.99 3.39 29.34
N ILE A 67 -4.20 3.42 29.90
CA ILE A 67 -5.06 2.26 30.14
C ILE A 67 -6.49 2.62 29.74
N PHE A 68 -7.11 1.76 28.92
CA PHE A 68 -8.51 1.92 28.55
C PHE A 68 -9.42 1.15 29.52
N PRO A 69 -10.60 1.69 29.87
CA PRO A 69 -11.53 1.01 30.77
C PRO A 69 -12.17 -0.23 30.14
N ASN A 70 -12.29 -0.27 28.81
CA ASN A 70 -12.76 -1.41 28.03
C ASN A 70 -12.32 -1.28 26.55
N ARG A 71 -12.60 -2.32 25.77
CA ARG A 71 -12.25 -2.37 24.34
C ARG A 71 -13.03 -1.34 23.53
N GLU A 72 -14.29 -1.06 23.89
CA GLU A 72 -15.14 -0.09 23.20
C GLU A 72 -14.58 1.33 23.32
N ALA A 73 -13.99 1.70 24.46
CA ALA A 73 -13.34 2.99 24.65
C ALA A 73 -12.12 3.16 23.73
N ALA A 74 -11.29 2.13 23.59
CA ALA A 74 -10.16 2.13 22.67
C ALA A 74 -10.64 2.22 21.21
N LEU A 75 -11.67 1.45 20.86
CA LEU A 75 -12.26 1.46 19.52
C LEU A 75 -12.82 2.85 19.18
N ARG A 76 -13.54 3.51 20.09
CA ARG A 76 -14.07 4.87 19.87
C ARG A 76 -12.95 5.86 19.55
N LEU A 77 -11.85 5.84 20.28
CA LEU A 77 -10.71 6.74 20.02
C LEU A 77 -10.08 6.48 18.65
N ILE A 78 -9.82 5.22 18.32
CA ILE A 78 -9.18 4.84 17.05
C ILE A 78 -10.11 5.15 15.88
N THR A 79 -11.40 4.86 16.00
CA THR A 79 -12.40 5.19 14.97
C THR A 79 -12.54 6.70 14.79
N ALA A 80 -12.59 7.48 15.87
CA ALA A 80 -12.61 8.93 15.78
C ALA A 80 -11.38 9.47 15.04
N LEU A 81 -10.19 8.93 15.36
CA LEU A 81 -8.98 9.26 14.60
C LEU A 81 -9.12 8.92 13.12
N CYS A 82 -9.59 7.71 12.77
CA CYS A 82 -9.80 7.27 11.39
C CYS A 82 -10.76 8.18 10.61
N VAL A 83 -11.76 8.77 11.27
CA VAL A 83 -12.71 9.72 10.67
C VAL A 83 -12.07 11.08 10.39
N GLU A 84 -11.05 11.49 11.16
CA GLU A 84 -10.33 12.76 10.95
C GLU A 84 -9.30 12.68 9.80
N LEU A 85 -8.77 11.49 9.47
CA LEU A 85 -7.75 11.33 8.42
C LEU A 85 -8.15 11.81 7.02
N PRO A 86 -9.37 11.52 6.51
CA PRO A 86 -9.79 11.96 5.18
C PRO A 86 -9.86 13.47 5.02
N GLU A 87 -10.12 14.24 6.10
CA GLU A 87 -10.22 15.70 6.04
C GLU A 87 -8.90 16.32 5.54
N GLU A 88 -7.75 15.75 5.92
CA GLU A 88 -6.43 16.15 5.41
C GLU A 88 -6.20 15.75 3.94
N TRP A 89 -6.89 14.72 3.44
CA TRP A 89 -6.70 14.20 2.07
C TRP A 89 -7.56 14.96 1.05
N GLU A 90 -8.71 15.49 1.49
CA GLU A 90 -9.57 16.38 0.69
C GLU A 90 -9.04 17.83 0.67
N THR A 91 -8.48 18.32 1.79
CA THR A 91 -8.03 19.72 1.90
C THR A 91 -6.53 19.92 1.64
N GLY A 92 -5.73 18.85 1.71
CA GLY A 92 -4.26 18.89 1.54
C GLY A 92 -3.75 18.63 0.12
N ARG A 93 -2.46 18.27 0.00
CA ARG A 93 -1.85 17.90 -1.30
C ARG A 93 -2.42 16.57 -1.80
N ARG A 94 -2.98 16.56 -3.01
CA ARG A 94 -3.53 15.36 -3.68
C ARG A 94 -2.56 14.16 -3.60
N TYR A 95 -2.93 13.15 -2.81
CA TYR A 95 -2.10 11.98 -2.55
C TYR A 95 -2.03 11.02 -3.75
N LEU A 96 -3.04 10.96 -4.61
CA LEU A 96 -3.01 10.29 -5.91
C LEU A 96 -3.80 11.11 -6.92
N ASP A 97 -3.24 11.32 -8.11
CA ASP A 97 -3.99 11.94 -9.21
C ASP A 97 -4.72 10.87 -10.01
N MET A 98 -6.02 10.77 -9.81
CA MET A 98 -6.86 9.74 -10.44
C MET A 98 -6.96 9.89 -11.97
N ARG A 99 -6.55 11.02 -12.55
CA ARG A 99 -6.51 11.19 -14.02
C ARG A 99 -5.63 10.14 -14.70
N PHE A 100 -4.43 9.91 -14.16
CA PHE A 100 -3.51 8.89 -14.68
C PHE A 100 -4.09 7.47 -14.63
N LEU A 101 -4.96 7.17 -13.65
CA LEU A 101 -5.60 5.86 -13.55
C LEU A 101 -6.72 5.72 -14.59
N LYS A 102 -7.50 6.78 -14.80
CA LYS A 102 -8.54 6.82 -15.84
C LYS A 102 -7.93 6.66 -17.24
N GLU A 103 -6.89 7.43 -17.53
CA GLU A 103 -6.16 7.38 -18.81
C GLU A 103 -5.61 5.97 -19.09
N ALA A 104 -4.98 5.33 -18.10
CA ALA A 104 -4.48 3.96 -18.26
C ALA A 104 -5.60 2.95 -18.50
N SER A 105 -6.72 3.08 -17.76
CA SER A 105 -7.88 2.20 -17.93
C SER A 105 -8.55 2.36 -19.31
N GLU A 106 -8.64 3.59 -19.81
CA GLU A 106 -9.17 3.88 -21.16
C GLU A 106 -8.24 3.32 -22.26
N GLU A 107 -6.93 3.42 -22.08
CA GLU A 107 -5.94 2.84 -23.00
C GLU A 107 -6.02 1.31 -23.03
N GLU A 108 -6.14 0.66 -21.87
CA GLU A 108 -6.35 -0.79 -21.76
C GLU A 108 -7.62 -1.24 -22.49
N LEU A 109 -8.74 -0.52 -22.29
CA LEU A 109 -10.00 -0.80 -22.98
C LEU A 109 -9.89 -0.59 -24.50
N ARG A 110 -9.15 0.42 -24.93
CA ARG A 110 -8.92 0.68 -26.36
C ARG A 110 -8.11 -0.44 -27.01
N VAL A 111 -7.05 -0.90 -26.36
CA VAL A 111 -6.23 -2.03 -26.84
C VAL A 111 -7.05 -3.31 -26.91
N ALA A 112 -7.85 -3.60 -25.88
CA ALA A 112 -8.72 -4.77 -25.85
C ALA A 112 -9.74 -4.78 -27.01
N ARG A 113 -10.30 -3.62 -27.35
CA ARG A 113 -11.22 -3.46 -28.48
C ARG A 113 -10.55 -3.60 -29.85
N MET A 114 -9.26 -3.29 -29.97
CA MET A 114 -8.51 -3.45 -31.21
C MET A 114 -8.01 -4.88 -31.45
N ALA A 115 -7.90 -5.67 -30.37
CA ALA A 115 -7.46 -7.07 -30.41
C ALA A 115 -8.62 -8.08 -30.59
N SER A 116 -9.88 -7.60 -30.59
CA SER A 116 -11.10 -8.36 -30.87
C SER A 116 -11.59 -8.13 -32.29
#